data_AF-A0A6L4AT97-F1
#
_entry.id   AF-A0A6L4AT97-F1
#
_cell.length_a   1.000
_cell.length_b   1.000
_cell.length_c   1.000
_cell.angle_alpha   90.00
_cell.angle_beta   90.00
_cell.angle_gamma   90.00
#
_symmetry.space_group_name_H-M   'P 1'
#
loop_
_entity.id
_entity.type
_entity.pdbx_description
1 polymer ?
#
loop_
_entity_poly.entity_id
_entity_poly.type
_entity_poly.pdbx_seq_one_letter_code
_entity_poly.pdbx_strand_id
1 'polypeptide(L)'
;MPSRRLPAFARLRAASLAPLSLLVLATAACRREPPPPIVVISVDTLRADRLPAYGYRQGATPALDRLARDSVVFDAAYTHYPLTLPAHVSAFTGLLPPNHGVRDNVGYPLDAAAHPPIQQRLAAAGWATGGFVSSFVLRKETGFAAGFGSWDEPAAPARGAPMDSAQRAATATLAPALDWLGRREEGPFFLFFHLYEPHAPYTPPEPFAARHADPYDGEVEAADAAIGTLIERLRAEGLYDRAVVVLMSDHGEGLGDHGELQHGVFLYRSTLRVALMVKLPGQRRAGERVARPVGLVDLAPTLARLARVDPGAGLDGRDLLAPDPDGESARGLYAETYYPRLHFGWSDLAAMIEPRWYFIRGPQPELFDLDADPGLARDVLAANRGEYARLRRRVEEIDRPLAEPQGVDEETAQRLAALGYLSAGNRTADLDLPDPKTQRHLLAGIEAGLSAFWAGRDAEAARHFETVLAANPSMADIWAYLARAHDRRGDKRAGLAAWERVLELSGGMGTVALTVGEHYLELGNPEQAARLADGERHGAHAPGQLE
;
A
#
# COMPACT_ATOMS: atom_id res chain seq x y z
N MET A 1 56.69 -17.02 -93.45
CA MET A 1 56.61 -18.25 -92.62
C MET A 1 56.45 -17.84 -91.16
N PRO A 2 55.65 -18.53 -90.31
CA PRO A 2 54.18 -18.45 -90.33
C PRO A 2 53.55 -18.11 -88.96
N SER A 3 52.31 -17.57 -89.01
CA SER A 3 51.22 -17.79 -88.02
C SER A 3 51.38 -17.11 -86.63
N ARG A 4 50.37 -16.63 -85.90
CA ARG A 4 49.00 -17.09 -85.65
C ARG A 4 48.18 -15.96 -84.97
N ARG A 5 46.85 -16.07 -85.08
CA ARG A 5 45.80 -15.17 -84.56
C ARG A 5 45.53 -15.30 -83.04
N LEU A 6 44.74 -14.34 -82.52
CA LEU A 6 43.79 -14.33 -81.36
C LEU A 6 44.25 -13.56 -80.08
N PRO A 7 43.36 -13.14 -79.15
CA PRO A 7 42.27 -12.16 -79.32
C PRO A 7 42.13 -11.15 -78.14
N ALA A 8 41.14 -10.26 -78.26
CA ALA A 8 40.55 -9.31 -77.30
C ALA A 8 40.88 -9.44 -75.79
N PHE A 9 41.42 -8.37 -75.20
CA PHE A 9 41.38 -8.10 -73.76
C PHE A 9 40.04 -7.44 -73.39
N ALA A 10 39.21 -8.19 -72.66
CA ALA A 10 38.05 -7.65 -71.96
C ALA A 10 38.50 -6.80 -70.76
N ARG A 11 38.01 -5.56 -70.68
CA ARG A 11 38.12 -4.71 -69.49
C ARG A 11 37.19 -5.26 -68.41
N LEU A 12 37.72 -5.95 -67.41
CA LEU A 12 37.00 -6.16 -66.14
C LEU A 12 36.93 -4.83 -65.40
N ARG A 13 35.71 -4.29 -65.27
CA ARG A 13 35.40 -3.24 -64.29
C ARG A 13 35.62 -3.82 -62.90
N ALA A 14 36.56 -3.27 -62.14
CA ALA A 14 36.57 -3.42 -60.69
C ALA A 14 35.31 -2.73 -60.15
N ALA A 15 34.25 -3.50 -59.93
CA ALA A 15 33.11 -3.05 -59.16
C ALA A 15 33.53 -3.02 -57.69
N SER A 16 33.57 -1.80 -57.17
CA SER A 16 33.80 -1.44 -55.77
C SER A 16 32.88 -2.23 -54.83
N LEU A 17 33.44 -3.18 -54.07
CA LEU A 17 32.79 -3.85 -52.93
C LEU A 17 32.70 -2.96 -51.67
N ALA A 18 33.11 -1.70 -51.76
CA ALA A 18 33.12 -0.75 -50.66
C ALA A 18 31.74 -0.31 -50.10
N PRO A 19 30.58 -0.33 -50.81
CA PRO A 19 29.34 0.15 -50.23
C PRO A 19 28.62 -0.87 -49.34
N LEU A 20 28.93 -2.17 -49.44
CA LEU A 20 28.24 -3.20 -48.64
C LEU A 20 28.82 -3.33 -47.22
N SER A 21 30.13 -3.09 -47.05
CA SER A 21 30.79 -3.18 -45.75
C SER A 21 30.40 -2.03 -44.81
N LEU A 22 30.15 -0.84 -45.36
CA LEU A 22 29.70 0.33 -44.59
C LEU A 22 28.22 0.22 -44.16
N LEU A 23 27.38 -0.48 -44.92
CA LEU A 23 25.97 -0.66 -44.56
C LEU A 23 25.76 -1.67 -43.42
N VAL A 24 26.63 -2.68 -43.29
CA VAL A 24 26.60 -3.67 -42.20
C VAL A 24 27.18 -3.10 -40.89
N LEU A 25 28.13 -2.17 -40.97
CA LEU A 25 28.65 -1.46 -39.79
C LEU A 25 27.67 -0.38 -39.27
N ALA A 26 26.80 0.18 -40.12
CA ALA A 26 25.79 1.16 -39.71
C ALA A 26 24.56 0.54 -39.00
N THR A 27 24.22 -0.72 -39.27
CA THR A 27 23.11 -1.41 -38.59
C THR A 27 23.52 -2.08 -37.27
N ALA A 28 24.81 -2.35 -37.07
CA ALA A 28 25.34 -2.85 -35.80
C ALA A 28 25.50 -1.75 -34.72
N ALA A 29 25.58 -0.48 -35.13
CA ALA A 29 25.86 0.66 -34.24
C ALA A 29 24.62 1.27 -33.54
N CYS A 30 23.42 0.72 -33.75
CA CYS A 30 22.18 1.18 -33.10
C CYS A 30 21.46 0.07 -32.33
N ARG A 31 22.17 -0.91 -31.75
CA ARG A 31 21.57 -1.69 -30.65
C ARG A 31 21.58 -0.82 -29.40
N ARG A 32 20.50 -0.05 -29.19
CA ARG A 32 20.22 0.55 -27.88
C ARG A 32 20.29 -0.59 -26.87
N GLU A 33 21.15 -0.46 -25.85
CA GLU A 33 21.17 -1.42 -24.75
C GLU A 33 19.74 -1.59 -24.22
N PRO A 34 19.31 -2.84 -23.97
CA PRO A 34 17.98 -3.09 -23.42
C PRO A 34 17.84 -2.35 -22.09
N PRO A 35 16.62 -1.86 -21.75
CA PRO A 35 16.41 -1.22 -20.47
C PRO A 35 16.74 -2.21 -19.33
N PRO A 36 17.23 -1.71 -18.18
CA PRO A 36 17.61 -2.57 -17.08
C PRO A 36 16.39 -3.30 -16.52
N PRO A 37 16.50 -4.55 -16.06
CA PRO A 37 15.45 -5.17 -15.27
C PRO A 37 15.12 -4.35 -14.03
N ILE A 38 13.87 -4.41 -13.60
CA ILE A 38 13.40 -3.67 -12.42
C ILE A 38 12.85 -4.68 -11.41
N VAL A 39 13.36 -4.62 -10.19
CA VAL A 39 12.85 -5.38 -9.04
C VAL A 39 12.39 -4.38 -8.00
N VAL A 40 11.12 -4.44 -7.62
CA VAL A 40 10.55 -3.65 -6.52
C VAL A 40 10.23 -4.61 -5.37
N ILE A 41 10.88 -4.37 -4.24
CA ILE A 41 10.70 -5.08 -2.98
C ILE A 41 9.88 -4.15 -2.08
N SER A 42 8.68 -4.57 -1.72
CA SER A 42 7.80 -3.87 -0.78
C SER A 42 7.73 -4.65 0.53
N VAL A 43 7.79 -3.96 1.66
CA VAL A 43 7.69 -4.56 2.99
C VAL A 43 6.59 -3.83 3.77
N ASP A 44 5.53 -4.55 4.11
CA ASP A 44 4.34 -4.02 4.78
C ASP A 44 4.70 -3.43 6.15
N THR A 45 4.18 -2.25 6.49
CA THR A 45 4.34 -1.57 7.80
C THR A 45 5.79 -1.24 8.24
N LEU A 46 6.80 -1.50 7.40
CA LEU A 46 8.21 -1.37 7.80
C LEU A 46 8.60 0.08 8.11
N ARG A 47 8.92 0.35 9.36
CA ARG A 47 9.40 1.67 9.81
C ARG A 47 10.84 1.92 9.40
N ALA A 48 11.10 3.07 8.75
CA ALA A 48 12.46 3.48 8.41
C ALA A 48 13.37 3.62 9.64
N ASP A 49 12.84 4.17 10.75
CA ASP A 49 13.60 4.38 11.98
C ASP A 49 13.85 3.10 12.80
N ARG A 50 13.37 1.94 12.32
CA ARG A 50 13.69 0.60 12.82
C ARG A 50 14.74 -0.14 11.98
N LEU A 51 15.40 0.55 11.05
CA LEU A 51 16.46 -0.01 10.21
C LEU A 51 17.85 0.55 10.54
N PRO A 52 18.89 -0.29 10.68
CA PRO A 52 20.28 0.16 10.83
C PRO A 52 20.77 1.11 9.72
N ALA A 53 20.32 0.92 8.47
CA ALA A 53 20.59 1.84 7.36
C ALA A 53 20.09 3.29 7.57
N TYR A 54 19.20 3.50 8.53
CA TYR A 54 18.65 4.79 8.96
C TYR A 54 19.05 5.18 10.40
N GLY A 55 19.97 4.43 11.01
CA GLY A 55 20.56 4.75 12.31
C GLY A 55 20.02 3.97 13.51
N TYR A 56 19.09 3.04 13.31
CA TYR A 56 18.63 2.14 14.38
C TYR A 56 19.76 1.21 14.83
N ARG A 57 19.90 0.95 16.14
CA ARG A 57 21.05 0.19 16.67
C ARG A 57 20.69 -1.18 17.23
N GLN A 58 19.40 -1.44 17.41
CA GLN A 58 18.90 -2.64 18.08
C GLN A 58 18.46 -3.71 17.06
N GLY A 59 18.10 -3.32 15.84
CA GLY A 59 17.71 -4.23 14.77
C GLY A 59 18.90 -4.85 14.02
N ALA A 60 18.62 -5.91 13.27
CA ALA A 60 19.60 -6.60 12.42
C ALA A 60 19.02 -6.82 11.03
N THR A 61 19.55 -6.14 10.01
CA THR A 61 19.11 -6.29 8.62
C THR A 61 20.29 -6.35 7.65
N PRO A 62 21.13 -7.40 7.71
CA PRO A 62 22.35 -7.48 6.93
C PRO A 62 22.14 -7.43 5.40
N ALA A 63 21.01 -7.90 4.88
CA ALA A 63 20.70 -7.81 3.45
C ALA A 63 20.34 -6.39 3.05
N LEU A 64 19.45 -5.73 3.80
CA LEU A 64 19.05 -4.34 3.58
C LEU A 64 20.21 -3.37 3.79
N ASP A 65 21.10 -3.62 4.76
CA ASP A 65 22.30 -2.80 4.97
C ASP A 65 23.25 -2.88 3.78
N ARG A 66 23.35 -4.06 3.16
CA ARG A 66 24.14 -4.25 1.94
C ARG A 66 23.48 -3.57 0.74
N LEU A 67 22.16 -3.70 0.61
CA LEU A 67 21.40 -3.00 -0.42
C LEU A 67 21.55 -1.48 -0.28
N ALA A 68 21.46 -0.94 0.94
CA ALA A 68 21.62 0.48 1.22
C ALA A 68 22.99 1.01 0.76
N ARG A 69 24.07 0.25 1.00
CA ARG A 69 25.41 0.61 0.52
C ARG A 69 25.50 0.66 -1.00
N ASP A 70 24.76 -0.19 -1.70
CA ASP A 70 24.71 -0.27 -3.17
C ASP A 70 23.70 0.73 -3.79
N SER A 71 22.98 1.50 -2.97
CA SER A 71 21.83 2.32 -3.38
C SER A 71 22.02 3.82 -3.17
N VAL A 72 21.12 4.59 -3.77
CA VAL A 72 20.70 5.91 -3.27
C VAL A 72 19.69 5.67 -2.14
N VAL A 73 19.92 6.25 -0.96
CA VAL A 73 19.03 6.14 0.21
C VAL A 73 18.30 7.45 0.43
N PHE A 74 16.97 7.41 0.60
CA PHE A 74 16.15 8.60 0.81
C PHE A 74 15.83 8.75 2.30
N ASP A 75 16.40 9.76 2.96
CA ASP A 75 16.26 9.95 4.41
C ASP A 75 14.84 10.36 4.82
N ALA A 76 14.10 10.98 3.90
CA ALA A 76 12.79 11.58 4.15
C ALA A 76 11.78 11.14 3.06
N ALA A 77 11.55 9.83 2.94
CA ALA A 77 10.48 9.29 2.09
C ALA A 77 9.16 9.16 2.86
N TYR A 78 8.06 9.55 2.23
CA TYR A 78 6.73 9.54 2.84
C TYR A 78 5.71 8.81 1.97
N THR A 79 4.88 7.99 2.63
CA THR A 79 3.64 7.50 2.03
C THR A 79 2.53 8.57 2.09
N HIS A 80 1.52 8.40 1.25
CA HIS A 80 0.39 9.32 1.13
C HIS A 80 -0.85 8.83 1.89
N TYR A 81 -0.79 7.60 2.40
CA TYR A 81 -1.88 6.97 3.12
C TYR A 81 -1.32 5.87 4.03
N PRO A 82 -1.68 5.78 5.32
CA PRO A 82 -1.17 4.77 6.24
C PRO A 82 -1.93 3.42 6.11
N LEU A 83 -2.21 2.97 4.89
CA LEU A 83 -2.86 1.69 4.57
C LEU A 83 -2.26 1.07 3.31
N THR A 84 -2.13 -0.26 3.31
CA THR A 84 -1.46 -1.05 2.27
C THR A 84 -1.95 -0.75 0.85
N LEU A 85 -3.25 -0.88 0.55
CA LEU A 85 -3.74 -0.75 -0.83
C LEU A 85 -3.62 0.70 -1.35
N PRO A 86 -4.13 1.74 -0.67
CA PRO A 86 -3.96 3.13 -1.12
C PRO A 86 -2.49 3.52 -1.31
N ALA A 87 -1.60 3.12 -0.40
CA ALA A 87 -0.17 3.41 -0.49
C ALA A 87 0.47 2.80 -1.74
N HIS A 88 0.20 1.52 -2.02
CA HIS A 88 0.68 0.84 -3.23
C HIS A 88 0.09 1.46 -4.50
N VAL A 89 -1.20 1.79 -4.52
CA VAL A 89 -1.83 2.43 -5.69
C VAL A 89 -1.17 3.79 -5.96
N SER A 90 -0.95 4.61 -4.94
CA SER A 90 -0.23 5.89 -5.09
C SER A 90 1.18 5.68 -5.65
N ALA A 91 1.93 4.71 -5.11
CA ALA A 91 3.30 4.45 -5.53
C ALA A 91 3.43 3.98 -6.99
N PHE A 92 2.48 3.17 -7.46
CA PHE A 92 2.53 2.53 -8.78
C PHE A 92 1.79 3.31 -9.87
N THR A 93 0.85 4.18 -9.51
CA THR A 93 0.19 5.10 -10.47
C THR A 93 0.90 6.45 -10.55
N GLY A 94 1.59 6.86 -9.48
CA GLY A 94 2.16 8.21 -9.36
C GLY A 94 1.11 9.30 -9.12
N LEU A 95 -0.08 8.91 -8.67
CA LEU A 95 -1.20 9.77 -8.33
C LEU A 95 -1.41 9.79 -6.81
N LEU A 96 -1.86 10.91 -6.27
CA LEU A 96 -2.30 11.00 -4.88
C LEU A 96 -3.65 10.28 -4.69
N PRO A 97 -3.98 9.85 -3.46
CA PRO A 97 -5.27 9.23 -3.15
C PRO A 97 -6.52 9.97 -3.68
N PRO A 98 -6.58 11.32 -3.72
CA PRO A 98 -7.74 12.03 -4.25
C PRO A 98 -7.90 11.90 -5.76
N ASN A 99 -6.81 11.61 -6.46
CA ASN A 99 -6.76 11.58 -7.92
C ASN A 99 -6.95 10.17 -8.49
N HIS A 100 -6.69 9.11 -7.71
CA HIS A 100 -6.97 7.73 -8.10
C HIS A 100 -8.18 7.11 -7.38
N GLY A 101 -8.73 7.77 -6.35
CA GLY A 101 -9.98 7.38 -5.69
C GLY A 101 -9.91 6.16 -4.76
N VAL A 102 -8.70 5.61 -4.51
CA VAL A 102 -8.52 4.47 -3.60
C VAL A 102 -8.21 5.01 -2.21
N ARG A 103 -9.18 4.92 -1.31
CA ARG A 103 -9.20 5.62 -0.01
C ARG A 103 -9.39 4.67 1.19
N ASP A 104 -9.41 3.36 0.95
CA ASP A 104 -9.41 2.32 1.98
C ASP A 104 -8.92 1.00 1.36
N ASN A 105 -8.58 0.01 2.19
CA ASN A 105 -8.28 -1.35 1.74
C ASN A 105 -9.54 -2.10 1.25
N VAL A 106 -10.72 -1.66 1.67
CA VAL A 106 -12.01 -2.31 1.40
C VAL A 106 -12.98 -1.35 0.71
N GLY A 107 -13.60 -1.80 -0.39
CA GLY A 107 -14.64 -1.02 -1.09
C GLY A 107 -14.13 0.03 -2.08
N TYR A 108 -12.82 0.23 -2.21
CA TYR A 108 -12.25 1.21 -3.16
C TYR A 108 -11.24 0.54 -4.11
N PRO A 109 -11.67 -0.31 -5.04
CA PRO A 109 -10.76 -0.90 -6.02
C PRO A 109 -10.20 0.17 -6.97
N LEU A 110 -8.99 -0.05 -7.47
CA LEU A 110 -8.37 0.77 -8.50
C LEU A 110 -9.07 0.55 -9.85
N ASP A 111 -9.56 1.64 -10.45
CA ASP A 111 -9.87 1.66 -11.89
C ASP A 111 -8.56 1.76 -12.69
N ALA A 112 -7.97 0.60 -12.99
CA ALA A 112 -6.72 0.51 -13.74
C ALA A 112 -6.86 0.89 -15.23
N ALA A 113 -8.09 1.04 -15.74
CA ALA A 113 -8.30 1.56 -17.09
C ALA A 113 -8.18 3.10 -17.10
N ALA A 114 -8.76 3.76 -16.11
CA ALA A 114 -8.63 5.21 -15.93
C ALA A 114 -7.24 5.63 -15.43
N HIS A 115 -6.68 4.84 -14.50
CA HIS A 115 -5.41 5.13 -13.82
C HIS A 115 -4.42 3.97 -13.97
N PRO A 116 -3.90 3.72 -15.19
CA PRO A 116 -3.06 2.56 -15.46
C PRO A 116 -1.75 2.63 -14.67
N PRO A 117 -1.50 1.65 -13.78
CA PRO A 117 -0.30 1.63 -12.96
C PRO A 117 0.93 1.22 -13.79
N ILE A 118 2.13 1.46 -13.26
CA ILE A 118 3.38 1.32 -14.01
C ILE A 118 3.59 -0.08 -14.59
N GLN A 119 3.22 -1.14 -13.87
CA GLN A 119 3.28 -2.53 -14.34
C GLN A 119 2.43 -2.76 -15.60
N GLN A 120 1.29 -2.09 -15.73
CA GLN A 120 0.43 -2.19 -16.92
C GLN A 120 1.08 -1.50 -18.12
N ARG A 121 1.74 -0.36 -17.89
CA ARG A 121 2.51 0.34 -18.92
C ARG A 121 3.72 -0.46 -19.38
N LEU A 122 4.40 -1.12 -18.44
CA LEU A 122 5.53 -2.03 -18.71
C LEU A 122 5.08 -3.24 -19.53
N ALA A 123 3.99 -3.89 -19.15
CA ALA A 123 3.41 -5.00 -19.90
C ALA A 123 3.02 -4.59 -21.32
N ALA A 124 2.38 -3.43 -21.49
CA ALA A 124 2.05 -2.88 -22.81
C ALA A 124 3.31 -2.58 -23.67
N ALA A 125 4.45 -2.32 -23.03
CA ALA A 125 5.75 -2.15 -23.68
C ALA A 125 6.51 -3.48 -23.90
N GLY A 126 5.88 -4.63 -23.66
CA GLY A 126 6.45 -5.96 -23.90
C GLY A 126 7.38 -6.48 -22.80
N TRP A 127 7.29 -5.94 -21.59
CA TRP A 127 8.04 -6.47 -20.44
C TRP A 127 7.37 -7.71 -19.86
N ALA A 128 8.18 -8.68 -19.42
CA ALA A 128 7.68 -9.73 -18.54
C ALA A 128 7.40 -9.14 -17.15
N THR A 129 6.16 -9.26 -16.66
CA THR A 129 5.74 -8.68 -15.37
C THR A 129 5.28 -9.79 -14.42
N GLY A 130 5.94 -9.90 -13.26
CA GLY A 130 5.62 -10.86 -12.22
C GLY A 130 5.35 -10.16 -10.89
N GLY A 131 4.25 -10.49 -10.22
CA GLY A 131 3.88 -9.97 -8.91
C GLY A 131 3.61 -11.09 -7.92
N PHE A 132 4.26 -11.03 -6.77
CA PHE A 132 4.19 -12.05 -5.71
C PHE A 132 3.96 -11.33 -4.39
N VAL A 133 2.78 -11.50 -3.80
CA VAL A 133 2.35 -10.76 -2.63
C VAL A 133 2.11 -11.70 -1.45
N SER A 134 2.46 -11.24 -0.26
CA SER A 134 2.18 -11.96 0.98
C SER A 134 0.79 -11.64 1.54
N SER A 135 0.16 -10.57 1.05
CA SER A 135 -1.08 -10.00 1.60
C SER A 135 -2.30 -10.06 0.70
N PHE A 136 -3.39 -10.58 1.27
CA PHE A 136 -4.71 -10.66 0.64
C PHE A 136 -5.33 -9.28 0.39
N VAL A 137 -4.83 -8.23 1.05
CA VAL A 137 -5.25 -6.85 0.75
C VAL A 137 -4.97 -6.50 -0.69
N LEU A 138 -3.87 -6.99 -1.26
CA LEU A 138 -3.49 -6.74 -2.66
C LEU A 138 -4.12 -7.72 -3.65
N ARG A 139 -5.14 -8.48 -3.24
CA ARG A 139 -5.82 -9.46 -4.10
C ARG A 139 -6.22 -8.86 -5.45
N LYS A 140 -6.29 -9.71 -6.47
CA LYS A 140 -6.58 -9.32 -7.86
C LYS A 140 -7.82 -8.43 -8.03
N GLU A 141 -8.85 -8.64 -7.22
CA GLU A 141 -10.13 -7.91 -7.27
C GLU A 141 -9.97 -6.42 -6.91
N THR A 142 -8.88 -6.03 -6.27
CA THR A 142 -8.58 -4.61 -6.01
C THR A 142 -8.14 -3.84 -7.24
N GLY A 143 -7.92 -4.50 -8.39
CA GLY A 143 -7.42 -3.88 -9.61
C GLY A 143 -5.91 -3.64 -9.62
N PHE A 144 -5.21 -3.74 -8.47
CA PHE A 144 -3.77 -3.52 -8.39
C PHE A 144 -2.96 -4.53 -9.22
N ALA A 145 -3.45 -5.76 -9.36
CA ALA A 145 -2.80 -6.80 -10.16
C ALA A 145 -2.82 -6.53 -11.68
N ALA A 146 -3.55 -5.50 -12.15
CA ALA A 146 -3.64 -5.15 -13.56
C ALA A 146 -2.24 -4.85 -14.13
N GLY A 147 -1.87 -5.55 -15.21
CA GLY A 147 -0.56 -5.44 -15.84
C GLY A 147 0.48 -6.48 -15.43
N PHE A 148 0.21 -7.31 -14.41
CA PHE A 148 1.08 -8.45 -14.12
C PHE A 148 0.71 -9.66 -15.00
N GLY A 149 1.65 -10.15 -15.80
CA GLY A 149 1.51 -11.37 -16.60
C GLY A 149 1.56 -12.64 -15.75
N SER A 150 2.15 -12.58 -14.57
CA SER A 150 2.07 -13.61 -13.53
C SER A 150 1.76 -12.95 -12.19
N TRP A 151 0.74 -13.44 -11.50
CA TRP A 151 0.30 -12.91 -10.21
C TRP A 151 0.07 -14.06 -9.23
N ASP A 152 0.67 -13.96 -8.06
CA ASP A 152 0.61 -14.97 -7.00
C ASP A 152 0.30 -14.29 -5.66
N GLU A 153 -0.84 -14.65 -5.10
CA GLU A 153 -1.43 -14.05 -3.90
C GLU A 153 -1.84 -15.16 -2.91
N PRO A 154 -1.94 -14.86 -1.61
CA PRO A 154 -2.47 -15.83 -0.65
C PRO A 154 -3.90 -16.23 -1.02
N ALA A 155 -4.24 -17.50 -0.78
CA ALA A 155 -5.60 -17.96 -0.95
C ALA A 155 -6.54 -17.19 -0.01
N ALA A 156 -7.78 -16.99 -0.47
CA ALA A 156 -8.80 -16.41 0.38
C ALA A 156 -8.97 -17.25 1.66
N PRO A 157 -9.02 -16.63 2.85
CA PRO A 157 -9.14 -17.34 4.10
C PRO A 157 -10.48 -18.06 4.15
N ALA A 158 -10.51 -19.26 4.72
CA ALA A 158 -11.75 -19.99 4.93
C ALA A 158 -12.67 -19.22 5.91
N ARG A 159 -13.99 -19.44 5.82
CA ARG A 159 -14.95 -18.79 6.72
C ARG A 159 -14.63 -19.16 8.17
N GLY A 160 -14.39 -18.15 9.01
CA GLY A 160 -14.03 -18.33 10.42
C GLY A 160 -12.57 -18.75 10.66
N ALA A 161 -11.69 -18.67 9.66
CA ALA A 161 -10.28 -18.92 9.83
C ALA A 161 -9.60 -17.84 10.72
N PRO A 162 -8.46 -18.15 11.37
CA PRO A 162 -7.70 -17.19 12.16
C PRO A 162 -7.20 -16.00 11.34
N MET A 163 -6.93 -14.87 11.99
CA MET A 163 -6.55 -13.61 11.34
C MET A 163 -5.34 -13.71 10.41
N ASP A 164 -4.34 -14.51 10.79
CA ASP A 164 -3.10 -14.72 10.03
C ASP A 164 -3.30 -15.59 8.78
N SER A 165 -4.46 -16.25 8.61
CA SER A 165 -4.68 -17.24 7.54
C SER A 165 -4.87 -16.65 6.14
N ALA A 166 -5.13 -15.35 6.00
CA ALA A 166 -5.14 -14.69 4.69
C ALA A 166 -3.80 -14.05 4.33
N GLN A 167 -2.81 -14.21 5.19
CA GLN A 167 -1.46 -13.73 5.00
C GLN A 167 -0.56 -14.97 4.90
N ARG A 168 0.62 -14.81 4.32
CA ARG A 168 1.59 -15.90 4.27
C ARG A 168 2.97 -15.41 4.63
N ALA A 169 3.74 -16.29 5.26
CA ALA A 169 5.13 -16.00 5.60
C ALA A 169 5.94 -15.65 4.34
N ALA A 170 6.94 -14.78 4.50
CA ALA A 170 7.81 -14.33 3.42
C ALA A 170 8.41 -15.49 2.59
N THR A 171 8.71 -16.62 3.23
CA THR A 171 9.25 -17.82 2.57
C THR A 171 8.28 -18.45 1.57
N ALA A 172 6.97 -18.41 1.86
CA ALA A 172 5.92 -18.93 0.98
C ALA A 172 5.71 -18.03 -0.25
N THR A 173 5.95 -16.73 -0.12
CA THR A 173 5.96 -15.77 -1.25
C THR A 173 7.26 -15.85 -2.06
N LEU A 174 8.39 -16.09 -1.39
CA LEU A 174 9.71 -16.14 -2.01
C LEU A 174 9.84 -17.30 -3.01
N ALA A 175 9.37 -18.49 -2.66
CA ALA A 175 9.49 -19.67 -3.51
C ALA A 175 8.90 -19.49 -4.94
N PRO A 176 7.64 -19.06 -5.12
CA PRO A 176 7.08 -18.81 -6.45
C PRO A 176 7.76 -17.65 -7.18
N ALA A 177 8.23 -16.62 -6.47
CA ALA A 177 8.99 -15.52 -7.08
C ALA A 177 10.33 -16.01 -7.68
N LEU A 178 11.06 -16.87 -6.95
CA LEU A 178 12.31 -17.46 -7.39
C LEU A 178 12.13 -18.44 -8.55
N ASP A 179 11.02 -19.17 -8.57
CA ASP A 179 10.66 -20.09 -9.66
C ASP A 179 10.30 -19.32 -10.94
N TRP A 180 9.45 -18.28 -10.82
CA TRP A 180 9.15 -17.39 -11.95
C TRP A 180 10.41 -16.73 -12.50
N LEU A 181 11.29 -16.24 -11.63
CA LEU A 181 12.56 -15.67 -12.05
C LEU A 181 13.36 -16.68 -12.89
N GLY A 182 13.38 -17.96 -12.52
CA GLY A 182 14.11 -18.99 -13.28
C GLY A 182 13.46 -19.39 -14.63
N ARG A 183 12.16 -19.20 -14.79
CA ARG A 183 11.38 -19.63 -15.97
C ARG A 183 11.00 -18.51 -16.94
N ARG A 184 11.21 -17.25 -16.55
CA ARG A 184 10.87 -16.08 -17.38
C ARG A 184 11.60 -16.10 -18.72
N GLU A 185 10.99 -15.46 -19.72
CA GLU A 185 11.64 -15.24 -21.01
C GLU A 185 12.85 -14.29 -20.89
N GLU A 186 13.82 -14.43 -21.79
CA GLU A 186 14.93 -13.49 -21.88
C GLU A 186 14.43 -12.11 -22.34
N GLY A 187 14.82 -11.06 -21.64
CA GLY A 187 14.39 -9.70 -21.95
C GLY A 187 14.28 -8.81 -20.71
N PRO A 188 13.73 -7.59 -20.88
CA PRO A 188 13.44 -6.73 -19.74
C PRO A 188 12.27 -7.31 -18.94
N PHE A 189 12.39 -7.27 -17.62
CA PHE A 189 11.36 -7.77 -16.72
C PHE A 189 11.14 -6.83 -15.53
N PHE A 190 9.93 -6.89 -15.00
CA PHE A 190 9.49 -6.21 -13.79
C PHE A 190 9.04 -7.26 -12.77
N LEU A 191 9.72 -7.30 -11.63
CA LEU A 191 9.35 -8.15 -10.51
C LEU A 191 8.87 -7.27 -9.36
N PHE A 192 7.64 -7.49 -8.91
CA PHE A 192 7.13 -6.97 -7.65
C PHE A 192 7.09 -8.10 -6.61
N PHE A 193 7.79 -7.89 -5.50
CA PHE A 193 7.89 -8.84 -4.40
C PHE A 193 7.48 -8.14 -3.10
N HIS A 194 6.35 -8.52 -2.53
CA HIS A 194 5.77 -7.87 -1.35
C HIS A 194 5.68 -8.83 -0.16
N LEU A 195 6.25 -8.40 0.97
CA LEU A 195 6.30 -9.12 2.23
C LEU A 195 5.33 -8.53 3.24
N TYR A 196 4.75 -9.38 4.08
CA TYR A 196 3.76 -8.98 5.08
C TYR A 196 4.40 -8.65 6.43
N GLU A 197 5.48 -9.34 6.79
CA GLU A 197 6.31 -8.98 7.93
C GLU A 197 6.94 -7.58 7.72
N PRO A 198 6.96 -6.67 8.71
CA PRO A 198 6.63 -6.85 10.13
C PRO A 198 5.23 -6.37 10.59
N HIS A 199 4.16 -7.10 10.31
CA HIS A 199 2.78 -6.70 10.67
C HIS A 199 2.28 -7.39 11.95
N ALA A 200 1.41 -6.71 12.72
CA ALA A 200 0.75 -7.30 13.88
C ALA A 200 0.02 -8.62 13.50
N PRO A 201 0.09 -9.69 14.31
CA PRO A 201 0.43 -9.73 15.75
C PRO A 201 1.91 -9.87 16.12
N TYR A 202 2.86 -9.68 15.20
CA TYR A 202 4.30 -9.81 15.43
C TYR A 202 4.69 -11.18 16.01
N THR A 203 4.62 -12.20 15.18
CA THR A 203 4.97 -13.59 15.49
C THR A 203 6.19 -14.03 14.66
N PRO A 204 7.39 -13.48 14.92
CA PRO A 204 8.57 -13.82 14.14
C PRO A 204 8.88 -15.32 14.25
N PRO A 205 9.32 -15.98 13.16
CA PRO A 205 9.75 -17.36 13.24
C PRO A 205 11.13 -17.47 13.93
N GLU A 206 11.43 -18.64 14.48
CA GLU A 206 12.80 -18.96 14.92
C GLU A 206 13.76 -18.99 13.71
N PRO A 207 15.03 -18.55 13.86
CA PRO A 207 15.69 -18.12 15.09
C PRO A 207 15.48 -16.63 15.44
N PHE A 208 14.66 -15.90 14.70
CA PHE A 208 14.55 -14.44 14.84
C PHE A 208 13.82 -14.04 16.12
N ALA A 209 12.78 -14.79 16.51
CA ALA A 209 12.09 -14.61 17.79
C ALA A 209 13.05 -14.65 18.99
N ALA A 210 14.00 -15.58 19.01
CA ALA A 210 14.96 -15.70 20.11
C ALA A 210 16.07 -14.63 20.11
N ARG A 211 16.27 -13.89 19.00
CA ARG A 211 17.33 -12.88 18.87
C ARG A 211 16.91 -11.49 19.31
N HIS A 212 15.61 -11.20 19.29
CA HIS A 212 15.07 -9.87 19.55
C HIS A 212 14.16 -9.86 20.76
N ALA A 213 14.29 -8.82 21.58
CA ALA A 213 13.36 -8.58 22.68
C ALA A 213 12.04 -7.98 22.19
N ASP A 214 12.10 -7.16 21.13
CA ASP A 214 10.93 -6.62 20.44
C ASP A 214 10.56 -7.58 19.29
N PRO A 215 9.38 -8.22 19.31
CA PRO A 215 8.98 -9.13 18.25
C PRO A 215 8.85 -8.45 16.88
N TYR A 216 8.59 -7.13 16.84
CA TYR A 216 8.59 -6.37 15.59
C TYR A 216 9.97 -6.42 14.92
N ASP A 217 11.05 -6.19 15.69
CA ASP A 217 12.42 -6.25 15.17
C ASP A 217 12.79 -7.68 14.70
N GLY A 218 12.22 -8.71 15.34
CA GLY A 218 12.34 -10.09 14.89
C GLY A 218 11.68 -10.35 13.53
N GLU A 219 10.51 -9.76 13.28
CA GLU A 219 9.84 -9.86 11.98
C GLU A 219 10.59 -9.08 10.90
N VAL A 220 11.17 -7.92 11.25
CA VAL A 220 12.05 -7.16 10.37
C VAL A 220 13.27 -8.01 9.94
N GLU A 221 13.93 -8.73 10.87
CA GLU A 221 15.04 -9.63 10.51
C GLU A 221 14.57 -10.81 9.64
N ALA A 222 13.37 -11.34 9.89
CA ALA A 222 12.79 -12.42 9.08
C ALA A 222 12.54 -11.96 7.62
N ALA A 223 11.98 -10.76 7.44
CA ALA A 223 11.80 -10.14 6.13
C ALA A 223 13.14 -9.90 5.44
N ASP A 224 14.15 -9.36 6.16
CA ASP A 224 15.50 -9.16 5.66
C ASP A 224 16.13 -10.46 5.13
N ALA A 225 15.94 -11.59 5.82
CA ALA A 225 16.47 -12.87 5.40
C ALA A 225 15.86 -13.38 4.07
N ALA A 226 14.54 -13.21 3.90
CA ALA A 226 13.87 -13.52 2.64
C ALA A 226 14.36 -12.61 1.50
N ILE A 227 14.50 -11.31 1.77
CA ILE A 227 15.04 -10.33 0.81
C ILE A 227 16.49 -10.67 0.44
N GLY A 228 17.32 -11.04 1.41
CA GLY A 228 18.68 -11.50 1.20
C GLY A 228 18.75 -12.68 0.25
N THR A 229 17.87 -13.66 0.42
CA THR A 229 17.79 -14.83 -0.46
C THR A 229 17.43 -14.44 -1.90
N LEU A 230 16.48 -13.52 -2.09
CA LEU A 230 16.14 -12.98 -3.41
C LEU A 230 17.33 -12.24 -4.04
N ILE A 231 18.01 -11.38 -3.27
CA ILE A 231 19.18 -10.63 -3.74
C ILE A 231 20.32 -11.57 -4.14
N GLU A 232 20.62 -12.58 -3.34
CA GLU A 232 21.67 -13.56 -3.67
C GLU A 232 21.31 -14.37 -4.91
N ARG A 233 20.03 -14.70 -5.13
CA ARG A 233 19.58 -15.29 -6.40
C ARG A 233 19.84 -14.35 -7.59
N LEU A 234 19.50 -13.06 -7.46
CA LEU A 234 19.77 -12.07 -8.51
C LEU A 234 21.28 -11.95 -8.79
N ARG A 235 22.14 -12.05 -7.77
CA ARG A 235 23.61 -12.04 -7.93
C ARG A 235 24.10 -13.29 -8.65
N ALA A 236 23.62 -14.47 -8.25
CA ALA A 236 24.00 -15.74 -8.87
C ALA A 236 23.64 -15.82 -10.36
N GLU A 237 22.53 -15.18 -10.78
CA GLU A 237 22.13 -15.08 -12.19
C GLU A 237 22.78 -13.89 -12.95
N GLY A 238 23.68 -13.14 -12.32
CA GLY A 238 24.30 -11.94 -12.92
C GLY A 238 23.31 -10.80 -13.20
N LEU A 239 22.13 -10.84 -12.58
CA LEU A 239 21.07 -9.85 -12.74
C LEU A 239 21.26 -8.65 -11.84
N TYR A 240 21.74 -8.88 -10.61
CA TYR A 240 21.82 -7.84 -9.60
C TYR A 240 22.56 -6.62 -10.12
N ASP A 241 23.73 -6.79 -10.74
CA ASP A 241 24.56 -5.68 -11.20
C ASP A 241 23.89 -4.84 -12.29
N ARG A 242 23.14 -5.46 -13.20
CA ARG A 242 22.44 -4.75 -14.29
C ARG A 242 21.03 -4.27 -13.94
N ALA A 243 20.44 -4.75 -12.85
CA ALA A 243 19.09 -4.40 -12.44
C ALA A 243 19.02 -3.06 -11.69
N VAL A 244 17.86 -2.43 -11.79
CA VAL A 244 17.35 -1.50 -10.78
C VAL A 244 16.71 -2.35 -9.67
N VAL A 245 17.09 -2.12 -8.41
CA VAL A 245 16.44 -2.74 -7.26
C VAL A 245 15.92 -1.64 -6.36
N VAL A 246 14.61 -1.61 -6.13
CA VAL A 246 13.95 -0.67 -5.23
C VAL A 246 13.54 -1.42 -3.98
N LEU A 247 13.88 -0.90 -2.81
CA LEU A 247 13.23 -1.23 -1.55
C LEU A 247 12.28 -0.10 -1.20
N MET A 248 11.04 -0.42 -0.86
CA MET A 248 10.11 0.50 -0.24
C MET A 248 9.37 -0.15 0.93
N SER A 249 9.01 0.64 1.93
CA SER A 249 7.83 0.33 2.75
C SER A 249 6.63 1.03 2.12
N ASP A 250 5.45 0.42 2.20
CA ASP A 250 4.20 1.05 1.78
C ASP A 250 3.71 2.07 2.80
N HIS A 251 3.78 1.75 4.09
CA HIS A 251 3.61 2.64 5.23
C HIS A 251 4.43 2.15 6.43
N GLY A 252 4.33 2.85 7.55
CA GLY A 252 4.96 2.47 8.82
C GLY A 252 3.97 1.84 9.80
N GLU A 253 4.35 1.86 11.08
CA GLU A 253 3.62 1.24 12.18
C GLU A 253 3.69 2.14 13.43
N GLY A 254 2.57 2.24 14.16
CA GLY A 254 2.44 3.12 15.32
C GLY A 254 3.39 2.74 16.45
N LEU A 255 3.44 1.45 16.84
CA LEU A 255 4.25 0.91 17.93
C LEU A 255 4.11 1.69 19.26
N GLY A 256 2.93 2.29 19.48
CA GLY A 256 2.59 3.10 20.64
C GLY A 256 2.91 4.59 20.49
N ASP A 257 3.58 5.01 19.41
CA ASP A 257 3.84 6.42 19.14
C ASP A 257 2.52 7.19 19.00
N HIS A 258 2.43 8.30 19.72
CA HIS A 258 1.23 9.14 19.81
C HIS A 258 -0.06 8.41 20.23
N GLY A 259 0.07 7.20 20.80
CA GLY A 259 -1.02 6.39 21.32
C GLY A 259 -1.68 5.43 20.32
N GLU A 260 -1.12 5.26 19.12
CA GLU A 260 -1.54 4.25 18.15
C GLU A 260 -0.54 3.07 18.17
N LEU A 261 -1.03 1.85 18.35
CA LEU A 261 -0.16 0.66 18.36
C LEU A 261 0.06 0.11 16.95
N GLN A 262 -0.99 0.11 16.12
CA GLN A 262 -0.93 -0.29 14.71
C GLN A 262 -0.88 0.93 13.77
N HIS A 263 -1.69 0.97 12.72
CA HIS A 263 -1.71 2.01 11.71
C HIS A 263 -3.14 2.27 11.21
N GLY A 264 -3.27 3.30 10.38
CA GLY A 264 -4.52 3.70 9.73
C GLY A 264 -5.16 4.95 10.33
N VAL A 265 -5.03 5.19 11.64
CA VAL A 265 -5.75 6.25 12.35
C VAL A 265 -5.04 7.59 12.27
N PHE A 266 -3.73 7.64 12.52
CA PHE A 266 -2.99 8.91 12.56
C PHE A 266 -2.02 9.10 11.41
N LEU A 267 -1.65 10.37 11.20
CA LEU A 267 -0.75 10.84 10.16
C LEU A 267 0.58 11.35 10.73
N TYR A 268 1.09 10.68 11.76
CA TYR A 268 2.41 10.98 12.32
C TYR A 268 3.52 10.27 11.53
N ARG A 269 4.78 10.59 11.85
CA ARG A 269 5.93 10.01 11.15
C ARG A 269 6.07 8.50 11.34
N SER A 270 5.55 7.95 12.44
CA SER A 270 5.56 6.51 12.73
C SER A 270 4.88 5.70 11.62
N THR A 271 3.78 6.21 11.06
CA THR A 271 3.02 5.56 9.99
C THR A 271 3.31 6.15 8.60
N LEU A 272 3.74 7.42 8.49
CA LEU A 272 3.96 8.06 7.18
C LEU A 272 5.40 8.03 6.66
N ARG A 273 6.43 8.04 7.53
CA ARG A 273 7.84 8.07 7.06
C ARG A 273 8.34 6.64 6.83
N VAL A 274 8.57 6.31 5.57
CA VAL A 274 8.87 4.94 5.10
C VAL A 274 10.32 4.78 4.66
N ALA A 275 10.78 3.53 4.58
CA ALA A 275 12.08 3.24 3.99
C ALA A 275 11.97 3.32 2.47
N LEU A 276 12.94 3.98 1.82
CA LEU A 276 13.07 3.98 0.36
C LEU A 276 14.54 3.94 -0.06
N MET A 277 14.91 2.93 -0.84
CA MET A 277 16.26 2.77 -1.39
C MET A 277 16.17 2.42 -2.87
N VAL A 278 17.02 3.03 -3.70
CA VAL A 278 17.08 2.76 -5.14
C VAL A 278 18.49 2.41 -5.56
N LYS A 279 18.74 1.12 -5.80
CA LYS A 279 19.96 0.59 -6.41
C LYS A 279 19.88 0.74 -7.92
N LEU A 280 20.89 1.37 -8.53
CA LEU A 280 20.98 1.54 -9.98
C LEU A 280 21.91 0.50 -10.62
N PRO A 281 21.78 0.26 -11.95
CA PRO A 281 22.71 -0.59 -12.68
C PRO A 281 24.17 -0.14 -12.50
N GLY A 282 25.07 -1.09 -12.26
CA GLY A 282 26.49 -0.86 -11.95
C GLY A 282 26.72 -0.14 -10.62
N GLN A 283 25.75 -0.20 -9.70
CA GLN A 283 25.79 0.51 -8.41
C GLN A 283 26.10 2.01 -8.59
N ARG A 284 25.63 2.62 -9.69
CA ARG A 284 25.80 4.06 -9.90
C ARG A 284 25.13 4.82 -8.76
N ARG A 285 25.82 5.83 -8.22
CA ARG A 285 25.37 6.63 -7.06
C ARG A 285 25.25 5.84 -5.75
N ALA A 286 25.88 4.67 -5.64
CA ALA A 286 25.96 3.93 -4.39
C ALA A 286 26.53 4.79 -3.26
N GLY A 287 25.89 4.72 -2.10
CA GLY A 287 26.25 5.48 -0.90
C GLY A 287 25.74 6.93 -0.88
N GLU A 288 25.08 7.39 -1.95
CA GLU A 288 24.43 8.70 -1.95
C GLU A 288 23.21 8.69 -1.02
N ARG A 289 23.04 9.78 -0.25
CA ARG A 289 21.85 10.01 0.58
C ARG A 289 21.12 11.27 0.12
N VAL A 290 19.80 11.19 0.08
CA VAL A 290 18.91 12.29 -0.32
C VAL A 290 18.10 12.72 0.90
N ALA A 291 18.40 13.92 1.41
CA ALA A 291 17.77 14.46 2.60
C ALA A 291 16.42 15.17 2.34
N ARG A 292 16.21 15.69 1.12
CA ARG A 292 14.97 16.38 0.76
C ARG A 292 13.77 15.41 0.86
N PRO A 293 12.58 15.88 1.28
CA PRO A 293 11.38 15.06 1.28
C PRO A 293 11.01 14.54 -0.11
N VAL A 294 10.66 13.25 -0.18
CA VAL A 294 10.10 12.59 -1.37
C VAL A 294 8.83 11.84 -1.02
N GLY A 295 7.92 11.71 -1.98
CA GLY A 295 6.67 10.97 -1.80
C GLY A 295 6.72 9.63 -2.54
N LEU A 296 6.00 8.62 -2.07
CA LEU A 296 5.91 7.34 -2.79
C LEU A 296 5.30 7.50 -4.20
N VAL A 297 4.47 8.53 -4.44
CA VAL A 297 4.00 8.87 -5.80
C VAL A 297 5.13 9.13 -6.80
N ASP A 298 6.34 9.43 -6.33
CA ASP A 298 7.51 9.65 -7.18
C ASP A 298 8.06 8.35 -7.79
N LEU A 299 7.63 7.18 -7.30
CA LEU A 299 8.15 5.90 -7.75
C LEU A 299 7.75 5.60 -9.20
N ALA A 300 6.47 5.66 -9.55
CA ALA A 300 5.98 5.39 -10.91
C ALA A 300 6.70 6.21 -12.01
N PRO A 301 6.81 7.55 -11.95
CA PRO A 301 7.53 8.32 -12.95
C PRO A 301 9.03 8.00 -12.98
N THR A 302 9.64 7.67 -11.84
CA THR A 302 11.04 7.22 -11.76
C THR A 302 11.24 5.90 -12.51
N LEU A 303 10.39 4.91 -12.23
CA LEU A 303 10.43 3.60 -12.87
C LEU A 303 10.19 3.69 -14.38
N ALA A 304 9.21 4.50 -14.80
CA ALA A 304 8.94 4.75 -16.21
C ALA A 304 10.16 5.31 -16.95
N ARG A 305 10.84 6.31 -16.36
CA ARG A 305 12.07 6.87 -16.95
C ARG A 305 13.18 5.83 -17.03
N LEU A 306 13.40 5.04 -15.98
CA LEU A 306 14.43 3.98 -15.96
C LEU A 306 14.13 2.88 -16.99
N ALA A 307 12.86 2.54 -17.16
CA ALA A 307 12.37 1.58 -18.14
C ALA A 307 12.29 2.13 -19.58
N ARG A 308 12.39 3.46 -19.74
CA ARG A 308 12.23 4.19 -21.02
C ARG A 308 10.83 4.00 -21.62
N VAL A 309 9.80 4.00 -20.77
CA VAL A 309 8.39 3.99 -21.16
C VAL A 309 7.72 5.32 -20.81
N ASP A 310 6.58 5.60 -21.41
CA ASP A 310 5.79 6.79 -21.09
C ASP A 310 5.16 6.66 -19.68
N PRO A 311 5.47 7.57 -18.74
CA PRO A 311 4.87 7.55 -17.41
C PRO A 311 3.37 7.89 -17.41
N GLY A 312 2.86 8.49 -18.49
CA GLY A 312 1.51 9.04 -18.56
C GLY A 312 1.46 10.53 -18.22
N ALA A 313 0.29 11.13 -18.44
CA ALA A 313 0.03 12.53 -18.15
C ALA A 313 -0.67 12.73 -16.80
N GLY A 314 -0.54 13.91 -16.21
CA GLY A 314 -1.28 14.30 -15.00
C GLY A 314 -0.79 13.67 -13.70
N LEU A 315 0.47 13.24 -13.64
CA LEU A 315 1.05 12.65 -12.43
C LEU A 315 1.30 13.70 -11.35
N ASP A 316 1.04 13.34 -10.10
CA ASP A 316 1.42 14.13 -8.92
C ASP A 316 2.88 13.89 -8.51
N GLY A 317 3.40 12.71 -8.88
CA GLY A 317 4.78 12.30 -8.68
C GLY A 317 5.79 12.97 -9.60
N ARG A 318 7.04 13.00 -9.15
CA ARG A 318 8.22 13.48 -9.88
C ARG A 318 9.28 12.38 -9.91
N ASP A 319 10.24 12.48 -10.83
CA ASP A 319 11.37 11.53 -10.84
C ASP A 319 12.28 11.73 -9.61
N LEU A 320 12.36 10.72 -8.74
CA LEU A 320 13.18 10.67 -7.53
C LEU A 320 14.65 11.00 -7.80
N LEU A 321 15.15 10.61 -8.97
CA LEU A 321 16.56 10.66 -9.31
C LEU A 321 16.94 11.90 -10.12
N ALA A 322 15.95 12.68 -10.57
CA ALA A 322 16.16 13.95 -11.22
C ALA A 322 16.65 15.01 -10.20
N PRO A 323 17.44 16.00 -10.65
CA PRO A 323 17.66 17.21 -9.88
C PRO A 323 16.32 17.88 -9.56
N ASP A 324 16.21 18.46 -8.37
CA ASP A 324 15.00 19.15 -7.97
C ASP A 324 14.81 20.43 -8.83
N PRO A 325 13.75 20.52 -9.66
CA PRO A 325 13.55 21.69 -10.52
C PRO A 325 13.23 22.97 -9.74
N ASP A 326 12.70 22.85 -8.51
CA ASP A 326 12.21 23.98 -7.71
C ASP A 326 13.19 24.37 -6.58
N GLY A 327 14.30 23.63 -6.45
CA GLY A 327 15.18 23.66 -5.26
C GLY A 327 14.55 22.94 -4.05
N GLU A 328 15.39 22.45 -3.14
CA GLU A 328 15.03 21.50 -2.05
C GLU A 328 13.90 21.94 -1.09
N SER A 329 13.39 23.18 -1.19
CA SER A 329 12.53 23.82 -0.18
C SER A 329 11.07 24.07 -0.58
N ALA A 330 10.66 23.81 -1.83
CA ALA A 330 9.35 24.25 -2.33
C ALA A 330 8.23 23.18 -2.33
N ARG A 331 8.58 21.88 -2.38
CA ARG A 331 7.57 20.82 -2.54
C ARG A 331 6.96 20.41 -1.21
N GLY A 332 5.62 20.47 -1.13
CA GLY A 332 4.84 19.90 -0.03
C GLY A 332 4.30 18.53 -0.42
N LEU A 333 4.34 17.57 0.50
CA LEU A 333 3.80 16.23 0.35
C LEU A 333 2.47 16.13 1.10
N TYR A 334 1.43 15.73 0.38
CA TYR A 334 0.09 15.53 0.92
C TYR A 334 -0.07 14.10 1.43
N ALA A 335 -0.72 13.89 2.56
CA ALA A 335 -1.17 12.57 3.00
C ALA A 335 -2.55 12.68 3.65
N GLU A 336 -3.26 11.58 3.78
CA GLU A 336 -4.57 11.57 4.45
C GLU A 336 -4.94 10.20 5.00
N THR A 337 -6.01 10.18 5.80
CA THR A 337 -6.71 8.95 6.18
C THR A 337 -8.19 9.20 6.46
N TYR A 338 -9.02 8.37 5.85
CA TYR A 338 -10.45 8.23 6.09
C TYR A 338 -10.77 7.02 6.97
N TYR A 339 -9.78 6.20 7.34
CA TYR A 339 -9.98 5.02 8.19
C TYR A 339 -10.71 5.36 9.51
N PRO A 340 -10.39 6.44 10.26
CA PRO A 340 -11.16 6.81 11.45
C PRO A 340 -12.63 7.11 11.16
N ARG A 341 -12.92 7.70 10.00
CA ARG A 341 -14.26 8.07 9.57
C ARG A 341 -15.06 6.84 9.18
N LEU A 342 -14.49 6.02 8.33
CA LEU A 342 -15.11 4.81 7.78
C LEU A 342 -15.40 3.79 8.87
N HIS A 343 -14.55 3.66 9.88
CA HIS A 343 -14.66 2.54 10.81
C HIS A 343 -15.03 2.90 12.24
N PHE A 344 -14.69 4.13 12.67
CA PHE A 344 -14.90 4.55 14.06
C PHE A 344 -15.88 5.72 14.22
N GLY A 345 -16.33 6.32 13.11
CA GLY A 345 -17.23 7.47 13.14
C GLY A 345 -16.55 8.72 13.72
N TRP A 346 -15.24 8.82 13.53
CA TRP A 346 -14.44 10.00 13.86
C TRP A 346 -14.18 10.83 12.60
N SER A 347 -13.60 12.02 12.76
CA SER A 347 -13.15 12.80 11.61
C SER A 347 -12.00 12.10 10.89
N ASP A 348 -11.97 12.21 9.57
CA ASP A 348 -10.77 11.98 8.76
C ASP A 348 -9.68 13.01 9.12
N LEU A 349 -8.46 12.69 8.71
CA LEU A 349 -7.30 13.56 8.84
C LEU A 349 -6.63 13.76 7.48
N ALA A 350 -5.98 14.91 7.31
CA ALA A 350 -5.08 15.17 6.19
C ALA A 350 -3.79 15.82 6.69
N ALA A 351 -2.69 15.69 5.97
CA ALA A 351 -1.40 16.26 6.32
C ALA A 351 -0.74 16.96 5.14
N MET A 352 0.07 17.97 5.46
CA MET A 352 0.97 18.63 4.52
C MET A 352 2.37 18.68 5.13
N ILE A 353 3.32 18.05 4.44
CA ILE A 353 4.68 17.83 4.91
C ILE A 353 5.65 18.58 4.01
N GLU A 354 6.40 19.49 4.60
CA GLU A 354 7.49 20.24 3.97
C GLU A 354 8.80 19.96 4.74
N PRO A 355 9.98 20.37 4.22
CA PRO A 355 11.25 20.08 4.89
C PRO A 355 11.31 20.49 6.37
N ARG A 356 10.69 21.63 6.70
CA ARG A 356 10.63 22.17 8.06
C ARG A 356 9.27 22.02 8.73
N TRP A 357 8.18 22.14 7.98
CA TRP A 357 6.83 22.21 8.57
C TRP A 357 6.06 20.91 8.38
N TYR A 358 5.41 20.46 9.45
CA TYR A 358 4.54 19.30 9.42
C TYR A 358 3.16 19.70 9.95
N PHE A 359 2.17 19.77 9.06
CA PHE A 359 0.82 20.18 9.41
C PHE A 359 -0.12 18.98 9.35
N ILE A 360 -0.94 18.78 10.40
CA ILE A 360 -2.03 17.81 10.43
C ILE A 360 -3.36 18.57 10.59
N ARG A 361 -4.24 18.43 9.59
CA ARG A 361 -5.62 18.89 9.62
C ARG A 361 -6.50 17.84 10.31
N GLY A 362 -7.40 18.33 11.13
CA GLY A 362 -8.50 17.62 11.80
C GLY A 362 -9.33 18.63 12.59
N PRO A 363 -10.35 18.20 13.34
CA PRO A 363 -11.14 19.12 14.17
C PRO A 363 -10.27 19.90 15.18
N GLN A 364 -9.21 19.27 15.69
CA GLN A 364 -8.11 19.90 16.41
C GLN A 364 -6.84 19.84 15.54
N PRO A 365 -6.52 20.89 14.77
CA PRO A 365 -5.35 20.90 13.91
C PRO A 365 -4.06 21.06 14.72
N GLU A 366 -2.95 20.53 14.19
CA GLU A 366 -1.62 20.60 14.80
C GLU A 366 -0.58 21.05 13.78
N LEU A 367 0.43 21.79 14.23
CA LEU A 367 1.56 22.22 13.40
C LEU A 367 2.86 22.01 14.16
N PHE A 368 3.83 21.34 13.53
CA PHE A 368 5.13 21.05 14.10
C PHE A 368 6.27 21.66 13.28
N ASP A 369 7.36 22.03 13.97
CA ASP A 369 8.63 22.48 13.38
C ASP A 369 9.64 21.31 13.47
N LEU A 370 9.89 20.65 12.33
CA LEU A 370 10.73 19.45 12.23
C LEU A 370 12.19 19.69 12.59
N ASP A 371 12.68 20.93 12.44
CA ASP A 371 14.06 21.27 12.81
C ASP A 371 14.24 21.25 14.33
N ALA A 372 13.21 21.70 15.06
CA ALA A 372 13.22 21.78 16.52
C ALA A 372 12.68 20.51 17.19
N ASP A 373 11.75 19.81 16.54
CA ASP A 373 11.02 18.68 17.07
C ASP A 373 10.75 17.62 15.98
N PRO A 374 11.76 16.81 15.64
CA PRO A 374 11.60 15.76 14.64
C PRO A 374 10.61 14.66 15.07
N GLY A 375 10.28 14.57 16.37
CA GLY A 375 9.36 13.59 16.94
C GLY A 375 7.89 14.02 16.98
N LEU A 376 7.57 15.25 16.57
CA LEU A 376 6.19 15.77 16.57
C LEU A 376 5.52 15.73 17.95
N ALA A 377 6.26 16.02 19.01
CA ALA A 377 5.76 16.04 20.39
C ALA A 377 5.18 17.40 20.82
N ARG A 378 5.56 18.50 20.15
CA ARG A 378 5.24 19.87 20.54
C ARG A 378 4.52 20.62 19.42
N ASP A 379 3.22 20.81 19.61
CA ASP A 379 2.43 21.70 18.75
C ASP A 379 2.91 23.16 18.89
N VAL A 380 3.21 23.79 17.75
CA VAL A 380 3.64 25.18 17.62
C VAL A 380 2.66 26.03 16.81
N LEU A 381 1.46 25.52 16.52
CA LEU A 381 0.44 26.19 15.72
C LEU A 381 0.09 27.58 16.27
N ALA A 382 -0.10 27.69 17.58
CA ALA A 382 -0.48 28.95 18.23
C ALA A 382 0.52 30.09 17.96
N ALA A 383 1.82 29.78 17.87
CA ALA A 383 2.88 30.73 17.61
C ALA A 383 3.13 30.97 16.10
N ASN A 384 2.67 30.08 15.22
CA ASN A 384 2.98 30.07 13.79
C ASN A 384 1.72 30.13 12.91
N ARG A 385 0.79 31.05 13.24
CA ARG A 385 -0.51 31.17 12.56
C ARG A 385 -0.42 31.44 11.05
N GLY A 386 0.63 32.14 10.60
CA GLY A 386 0.87 32.39 9.17
C GLY A 386 1.14 31.10 8.39
N GLU A 387 2.03 30.26 8.91
CA GLU A 387 2.36 28.96 8.31
C GLU A 387 1.17 28.00 8.36
N TYR A 388 0.46 27.95 9.49
CA TYR A 388 -0.80 27.21 9.60
C TYR A 388 -1.79 27.60 8.49
N ALA A 389 -2.05 28.89 8.28
CA ALA A 389 -2.98 29.35 7.26
C ALA A 389 -2.51 29.00 5.84
N ARG A 390 -1.20 29.01 5.59
CA ARG A 390 -0.61 28.64 4.29
C ARG A 390 -0.77 27.15 4.03
N LEU A 391 -0.38 26.30 4.98
CA LEU A 391 -0.42 24.84 4.84
C LEU A 391 -1.85 24.31 4.79
N ARG A 392 -2.77 24.89 5.56
CA ARG A 392 -4.21 24.57 5.48
C ARG A 392 -4.77 24.79 4.07
N ARG A 393 -4.47 25.93 3.43
CA ARG A 393 -4.93 26.19 2.05
C ARG A 393 -4.37 25.16 1.06
N ARG A 394 -3.10 24.76 1.20
CA ARG A 394 -2.50 23.72 0.35
C ARG A 394 -3.22 22.37 0.48
N VAL A 395 -3.64 22.00 1.69
CA VAL A 395 -4.46 20.80 1.91
C VAL A 395 -5.81 20.93 1.20
N GLU A 396 -6.48 22.08 1.34
CA GLU A 396 -7.80 22.37 0.74
C GLU A 396 -7.76 22.37 -0.80
N GLU A 397 -6.65 22.75 -1.43
CA GLU A 397 -6.47 22.70 -2.89
C GLU A 397 -6.44 21.27 -3.45
N ILE A 398 -5.96 20.31 -2.65
CA ILE A 398 -5.75 18.91 -3.05
C ILE A 398 -6.93 18.03 -2.64
N ASP A 399 -7.51 18.30 -1.47
CA ASP A 399 -8.55 17.46 -0.90
C ASP A 399 -9.76 17.31 -1.84
N ARG A 400 -10.35 16.12 -1.86
CA ARG A 400 -11.53 15.78 -2.66
C ARG A 400 -12.49 14.98 -1.80
N PRO A 401 -13.81 15.21 -1.92
CA PRO A 401 -14.81 14.44 -1.21
C PRO A 401 -14.61 12.93 -1.39
N LEU A 402 -14.85 12.18 -0.32
CA LEU A 402 -14.87 10.73 -0.37
C LEU A 402 -16.05 10.26 -1.22
N ALA A 403 -15.77 9.41 -2.23
CA ALA A 403 -16.82 8.72 -2.97
C ALA A 403 -17.42 7.60 -2.12
N GLU A 404 -18.67 7.21 -2.39
CA GLU A 404 -19.24 6.03 -1.75
C GLU A 404 -18.44 4.77 -2.10
N PRO A 405 -18.22 3.85 -1.13
CA PRO A 405 -17.53 2.60 -1.40
C PRO A 405 -18.32 1.78 -2.42
N GLN A 406 -17.60 1.13 -3.32
CA GLN A 406 -18.18 0.12 -4.20
C GLN A 406 -18.56 -1.11 -3.36
N GLY A 407 -19.69 -1.73 -3.72
CA GLY A 407 -20.17 -2.93 -3.05
C GLY A 407 -19.12 -4.04 -3.12
N VAL A 408 -18.79 -4.61 -1.96
CA VAL A 408 -18.00 -5.84 -1.85
C VAL A 408 -18.99 -7.00 -1.70
N ASP A 409 -18.78 -8.10 -2.42
CA ASP A 409 -19.62 -9.27 -2.24
C ASP A 409 -19.52 -9.79 -0.79
N GLU A 410 -20.61 -10.40 -0.30
CA GLU A 410 -20.74 -10.80 1.10
C GLU A 410 -19.64 -11.79 1.54
N GLU A 411 -19.20 -12.67 0.64
CA GLU A 411 -18.14 -13.63 0.93
C GLU A 411 -16.80 -12.92 1.13
N THR A 412 -16.45 -11.99 0.24
CA THR A 412 -15.26 -11.15 0.38
C THR A 412 -15.35 -10.25 1.62
N ALA A 413 -16.52 -9.66 1.92
CA ALA A 413 -16.72 -8.82 3.10
C ALA A 413 -16.53 -9.61 4.41
N GLN A 414 -17.03 -10.85 4.48
CA GLN A 414 -16.81 -11.74 5.62
C GLN A 414 -15.36 -12.17 5.77
N ARG A 415 -14.63 -12.36 4.65
CA ARG A 415 -13.21 -12.71 4.64
C ARG A 415 -12.32 -11.54 5.03
N LEU A 416 -12.66 -10.32 4.62
CA LEU A 416 -11.97 -9.09 5.06
C LEU A 416 -12.26 -8.81 6.54
N ALA A 417 -13.50 -9.04 7.00
CA ALA A 417 -13.81 -9.02 8.43
C ALA A 417 -12.99 -10.05 9.22
N ALA A 418 -12.69 -11.22 8.64
CA ALA A 418 -11.82 -12.25 9.23
C ALA A 418 -10.36 -11.78 9.43
N LEU A 419 -9.95 -10.74 8.68
CA LEU A 419 -8.61 -10.15 8.73
C LEU A 419 -8.47 -9.00 9.71
N GLY A 420 -9.52 -8.71 10.48
CA GLY A 420 -9.57 -7.49 11.29
C GLY A 420 -9.85 -6.23 10.47
N TYR A 421 -10.05 -6.33 9.14
CA TYR A 421 -10.53 -5.20 8.35
C TYR A 421 -12.00 -4.97 8.61
N LEU A 422 -12.25 -3.77 9.07
CA LEU A 422 -13.54 -3.23 9.44
C LEU A 422 -14.36 -3.06 8.13
N SER A 423 -15.53 -3.71 8.04
CA SER A 423 -16.29 -3.89 6.78
C SER A 423 -17.75 -3.43 6.85
N ALA A 424 -18.24 -3.08 8.03
CA ALA A 424 -19.60 -2.61 8.25
C ALA A 424 -19.78 -1.12 7.92
N GLY A 425 -18.70 -0.33 7.87
CA GLY A 425 -18.62 1.02 7.29
C GLY A 425 -19.68 2.02 7.76
N ASN A 426 -19.28 3.09 8.44
CA ASN A 426 -20.23 4.16 8.80
C ASN A 426 -20.68 4.95 7.56
N ARG A 427 -21.99 5.19 7.41
CA ARG A 427 -22.50 6.22 6.49
C ARG A 427 -22.12 7.58 7.06
N THR A 428 -21.36 8.37 6.32
CA THR A 428 -20.96 9.70 6.82
C THR A 428 -21.45 10.79 5.88
N ALA A 429 -22.62 11.36 6.23
CA ALA A 429 -22.91 12.74 5.89
C ALA A 429 -21.93 13.65 6.66
N ASP A 430 -21.60 14.82 6.11
CA ASP A 430 -20.72 15.83 6.74
C ASP A 430 -21.27 16.28 8.11
N LEU A 431 -20.88 15.58 9.16
CA LEU A 431 -21.22 15.86 10.55
C LEU A 431 -19.97 16.40 11.28
N ASP A 432 -20.18 17.14 12.38
CA ASP A 432 -19.13 17.50 13.34
C ASP A 432 -18.63 16.23 14.06
N LEU A 433 -17.77 15.45 13.39
CA LEU A 433 -17.25 14.19 13.90
C LEU A 433 -16.12 14.43 14.93
N PRO A 434 -16.00 13.59 15.98
CA PRO A 434 -14.94 13.70 16.97
C PRO A 434 -13.53 13.63 16.35
N ASP A 435 -12.58 14.40 16.89
CA ASP A 435 -11.18 14.28 16.46
C ASP A 435 -10.58 12.95 16.93
N PRO A 436 -10.06 12.08 16.03
CA PRO A 436 -9.42 10.81 16.41
C PRO A 436 -8.35 10.96 17.51
N LYS A 437 -7.60 12.07 17.51
CA LYS A 437 -6.50 12.31 18.47
C LYS A 437 -6.99 12.47 19.90
N THR A 438 -8.24 12.92 20.08
CA THR A 438 -8.91 12.98 21.39
C THR A 438 -9.47 11.63 21.84
N GLN A 439 -9.67 10.72 20.88
CA GLN A 439 -10.27 9.40 21.09
C GLN A 439 -9.24 8.27 21.26
N ARG A 440 -7.94 8.60 21.22
CA ARG A 440 -6.81 7.64 21.37
C ARG A 440 -6.93 6.67 22.54
N HIS A 441 -7.58 7.08 23.63
CA HIS A 441 -7.81 6.24 24.81
C HIS A 441 -8.69 5.01 24.53
N LEU A 442 -9.45 5.00 23.43
CA LEU A 442 -10.29 3.90 22.99
C LEU A 442 -9.53 2.86 22.15
N LEU A 443 -8.42 3.24 21.51
CA LEU A 443 -7.67 2.36 20.59
C LEU A 443 -7.18 1.08 21.29
N ALA A 444 -6.59 1.22 22.48
CA ALA A 444 -6.15 0.06 23.26
C ALA A 444 -7.31 -0.90 23.62
N GLY A 445 -8.51 -0.36 23.85
CA GLY A 445 -9.71 -1.16 24.11
C GLY A 445 -10.21 -1.90 22.87
N ILE A 446 -10.18 -1.23 21.71
CA ILE A 446 -10.53 -1.82 20.41
C ILE A 446 -9.58 -2.98 20.09
N GLU A 447 -8.27 -2.75 20.19
CA GLU A 447 -7.26 -3.74 19.89
C GLU A 447 -7.32 -4.95 20.85
N ALA A 448 -7.48 -4.72 22.15
CA ALA A 448 -7.67 -5.80 23.12
C ALA A 448 -8.92 -6.63 22.80
N GLY A 449 -10.02 -5.97 22.42
CA GLY A 449 -11.25 -6.64 21.99
C GLY A 449 -11.06 -7.48 20.74
N LEU A 450 -10.43 -6.94 19.70
CA LEU A 450 -10.12 -7.66 18.46
C LEU A 450 -9.18 -8.84 18.73
N SER A 451 -8.09 -8.63 19.47
CA SER A 451 -7.15 -9.68 19.86
C SER A 451 -7.85 -10.84 20.60
N ALA A 452 -8.72 -10.52 21.56
CA ALA A 452 -9.52 -11.53 22.26
C ALA A 452 -10.50 -12.25 21.33
N PHE A 453 -11.18 -11.52 20.43
CA PHE A 453 -12.13 -12.08 19.48
C PHE A 453 -11.48 -13.11 18.54
N TRP A 454 -10.29 -12.78 18.03
CA TRP A 454 -9.55 -13.66 17.11
C TRP A 454 -8.95 -14.88 17.80
N ALA A 455 -8.59 -14.73 19.07
CA ALA A 455 -8.16 -15.86 19.88
C ALA A 455 -9.33 -16.72 20.41
N GLY A 456 -10.56 -16.50 19.93
CA GLY A 456 -11.75 -17.25 20.34
C GLY A 456 -12.20 -16.98 21.77
N ARG A 457 -11.72 -15.90 22.41
CA ARG A 457 -12.11 -15.47 23.75
C ARG A 457 -13.29 -14.51 23.68
N ASP A 458 -14.40 -14.94 23.08
CA ASP A 458 -15.53 -14.09 22.73
C ASP A 458 -16.15 -13.34 23.93
N ALA A 459 -16.14 -13.94 25.12
CA ALA A 459 -16.65 -13.29 26.33
C ALA A 459 -15.76 -12.15 26.83
N GLU A 460 -14.45 -12.26 26.62
CA GLU A 460 -13.49 -11.19 26.90
C GLU A 460 -13.58 -10.08 25.85
N ALA A 461 -13.65 -10.47 24.58
CA ALA A 461 -13.86 -9.55 23.47
C ALA A 461 -15.10 -8.68 23.66
N ALA A 462 -16.24 -9.30 23.98
CA ALA A 462 -17.50 -8.60 24.22
C ALA A 462 -17.38 -7.52 25.31
N ARG A 463 -16.70 -7.80 26.43
CA ARG A 463 -16.49 -6.79 27.50
C ARG A 463 -15.67 -5.60 27.04
N HIS A 464 -14.63 -5.83 26.23
CA HIS A 464 -13.83 -4.76 25.66
C HIS A 464 -14.66 -3.91 24.70
N PHE A 465 -15.40 -4.54 23.78
CA PHE A 465 -16.27 -3.85 22.83
C PHE A 465 -17.39 -3.07 23.52
N GLU A 466 -18.06 -3.65 24.52
CA GLU A 466 -19.08 -2.96 25.33
C GLU A 466 -18.51 -1.71 26.01
N THR A 467 -17.28 -1.80 26.55
CA THR A 467 -16.60 -0.65 27.18
C THR A 467 -16.31 0.46 26.16
N VAL A 468 -15.81 0.09 24.97
CA VAL A 468 -15.54 1.03 23.87
C VAL A 468 -16.84 1.68 23.38
N LEU A 469 -17.89 0.88 23.16
CA LEU A 469 -19.17 1.35 22.63
C LEU A 469 -19.96 2.19 23.65
N ALA A 470 -19.75 1.98 24.95
CA ALA A 470 -20.28 2.86 25.98
C ALA A 470 -19.70 4.28 25.89
N ALA A 471 -18.44 4.41 25.45
CA ALA A 471 -17.80 5.71 25.22
C ALA A 471 -18.12 6.30 23.84
N ASN A 472 -18.21 5.46 22.80
CA ASN A 472 -18.60 5.88 21.46
C ASN A 472 -19.53 4.84 20.80
N PRO A 473 -20.86 5.06 20.83
CA PRO A 473 -21.83 4.12 20.27
C PRO A 473 -21.96 4.21 18.74
N SER A 474 -21.20 5.08 18.07
CA SER A 474 -21.27 5.30 16.62
C SER A 474 -20.29 4.46 15.80
N MET A 475 -19.69 3.41 16.39
CA MET A 475 -18.72 2.55 15.70
C MET A 475 -19.41 1.30 15.11
N ALA A 476 -19.92 1.37 13.87
CA ALA A 476 -20.61 0.25 13.23
C ALA A 476 -19.80 -1.05 13.25
N ASP A 477 -18.49 -0.94 13.01
CA ASP A 477 -17.62 -2.11 12.97
C ASP A 477 -17.43 -2.78 14.33
N ILE A 478 -17.32 -2.00 15.41
CA ILE A 478 -17.21 -2.55 16.77
C ILE A 478 -18.54 -3.18 17.20
N TRP A 479 -19.68 -2.61 16.80
CA TRP A 479 -20.98 -3.27 16.97
C TRP A 479 -21.05 -4.60 16.22
N ALA A 480 -20.54 -4.67 14.99
CA ALA A 480 -20.52 -5.92 14.22
C ALA A 480 -19.64 -6.99 14.86
N TYR A 481 -18.50 -6.63 15.45
CA TYR A 481 -17.68 -7.57 16.22
C TYR A 481 -18.34 -8.01 17.52
N LEU A 482 -18.98 -7.10 18.25
CA LEU A 482 -19.76 -7.44 19.44
C LEU A 482 -20.89 -8.42 19.09
N ALA A 483 -21.63 -8.17 18.01
CA ALA A 483 -22.70 -9.04 17.53
C ALA A 483 -22.19 -10.45 17.25
N ARG A 484 -21.10 -10.58 16.48
CA ARG A 484 -20.45 -11.87 16.20
C ARG A 484 -19.94 -12.58 17.46
N ALA A 485 -19.41 -11.84 18.43
CA ALA A 485 -18.96 -12.40 19.71
C ALA A 485 -20.14 -12.98 20.51
N HIS A 486 -21.30 -12.32 20.50
CA HIS A 486 -22.53 -12.89 21.08
C HIS A 486 -23.03 -14.11 20.31
N ASP A 487 -23.03 -14.06 18.98
CA ASP A 487 -23.48 -15.16 18.13
C ASP A 487 -22.66 -16.44 18.34
N ARG A 488 -21.32 -16.33 18.41
CA ARG A 488 -20.41 -17.46 18.71
C ARG A 488 -20.65 -18.09 20.07
N ARG A 489 -21.18 -17.32 21.02
CA ARG A 489 -21.56 -17.78 22.36
C ARG A 489 -22.99 -18.32 22.44
N GLY A 490 -23.76 -18.25 21.34
CA GLY A 490 -25.16 -18.65 21.28
C GLY A 490 -26.15 -17.63 21.87
N ASP A 491 -25.72 -16.41 22.17
CA ASP A 491 -26.59 -15.35 22.70
C ASP A 491 -27.25 -14.57 21.55
N LYS A 492 -28.18 -15.25 20.87
CA LYS A 492 -28.84 -14.74 19.65
C LYS A 492 -29.63 -13.45 19.86
N ARG A 493 -30.14 -13.19 21.07
CA ARG A 493 -30.86 -11.94 21.37
C ARG A 493 -29.91 -10.76 21.48
N ALA A 494 -28.79 -10.92 22.19
CA ALA A 494 -27.77 -9.88 22.25
C ALA A 494 -27.10 -9.65 20.88
N GLY A 495 -26.86 -10.73 20.13
CA GLY A 495 -26.39 -10.67 18.75
C GLY A 495 -27.31 -9.87 17.83
N LEU A 496 -28.61 -10.17 17.82
CA LEU A 496 -29.61 -9.40 17.06
C LEU A 496 -29.61 -7.91 17.45
N ALA A 497 -29.64 -7.59 18.75
CA ALA A 497 -29.65 -6.21 19.21
C ALA A 497 -28.41 -5.42 18.75
N ALA A 498 -27.23 -6.06 18.74
CA ALA A 498 -26.03 -5.46 18.21
C ALA A 498 -26.08 -5.31 16.67
N TRP A 499 -26.56 -6.32 15.94
CA TRP A 499 -26.74 -6.25 14.48
C TRP A 499 -27.74 -5.16 14.04
N GLU A 500 -28.80 -4.92 14.81
CA GLU A 500 -29.73 -3.81 14.57
C GLU A 500 -29.02 -2.45 14.65
N ARG A 501 -28.08 -2.29 15.61
CA ARG A 501 -27.22 -1.08 15.66
C ARG A 501 -26.33 -0.93 14.44
N VAL A 502 -25.76 -2.03 13.94
CA VAL A 502 -24.97 -2.01 12.69
C VAL A 502 -25.84 -1.58 11.51
N LEU A 503 -27.06 -2.11 11.41
CA LEU A 503 -27.99 -1.77 10.33
C LEU A 503 -28.35 -0.27 10.33
N GLU A 504 -28.58 0.30 11.50
CA GLU A 504 -28.85 1.73 11.65
C GLU A 504 -27.64 2.59 11.22
N LEU A 505 -26.44 2.26 11.69
CA LEU A 505 -25.22 3.05 11.46
C LEU A 505 -24.68 2.94 10.02
N SER A 506 -24.86 1.78 9.39
CA SER A 506 -24.55 1.55 7.97
C SER A 506 -25.58 2.17 7.02
N GLY A 507 -26.69 2.70 7.55
CA GLY A 507 -27.75 3.29 6.74
C GLY A 507 -28.57 2.27 5.93
N GLY A 508 -28.68 1.04 6.43
CA GLY A 508 -29.49 0.00 5.80
C GLY A 508 -28.78 -0.76 4.67
N MET A 509 -27.46 -0.96 4.74
CA MET A 509 -26.77 -1.79 3.74
C MET A 509 -27.41 -3.18 3.65
N GLY A 510 -27.76 -3.62 2.43
CA GLY A 510 -28.58 -4.82 2.24
C GLY A 510 -27.96 -6.11 2.77
N THR A 511 -26.64 -6.22 2.78
CA THR A 511 -25.92 -7.34 3.42
C THR A 511 -26.17 -7.41 4.93
N VAL A 512 -26.16 -6.27 5.62
CA VAL A 512 -26.48 -6.18 7.05
C VAL A 512 -27.96 -6.44 7.27
N ALA A 513 -28.83 -5.93 6.39
CA ALA A 513 -30.28 -6.16 6.48
C ALA A 513 -30.64 -7.65 6.36
N LEU A 514 -29.98 -8.38 5.46
CA LEU A 514 -30.10 -9.83 5.35
C LEU A 514 -29.66 -10.54 6.64
N THR A 515 -28.50 -10.16 7.19
CA THR A 515 -27.99 -10.72 8.45
C THR A 515 -28.98 -10.52 9.62
N VAL A 516 -29.56 -9.32 9.74
CA VAL A 516 -30.60 -9.02 10.75
C VAL A 516 -31.87 -9.84 10.48
N GLY A 517 -32.28 -9.97 9.22
CA GLY A 517 -33.41 -10.79 8.81
C GLY A 517 -33.25 -12.27 9.17
N GLU A 518 -32.07 -12.84 8.96
CA GLU A 518 -31.73 -14.21 9.37
C GLU A 518 -31.86 -14.39 10.89
N HIS A 519 -31.37 -13.43 11.68
CA HIS A 519 -31.51 -13.47 13.15
C HIS A 519 -32.98 -13.40 13.59
N TYR A 520 -33.81 -12.59 12.94
CA TYR A 520 -35.24 -12.56 13.21
C TYR A 520 -35.90 -13.91 12.90
N LEU A 521 -35.53 -14.58 11.80
CA LEU A 521 -36.04 -15.91 11.47
C LEU A 521 -35.62 -16.95 12.50
N GLU A 522 -34.35 -16.97 12.92
CA GLU A 522 -33.84 -17.89 13.94
C GLU A 522 -34.54 -17.72 15.29
N LEU A 523 -34.95 -16.49 15.64
CA LEU A 523 -35.68 -16.17 16.87
C LEU A 523 -37.20 -16.34 16.75
N GLY A 524 -37.71 -16.80 15.61
CA GLY A 524 -39.14 -17.06 15.40
C GLY A 524 -39.98 -15.80 15.13
N ASN A 525 -39.36 -14.74 14.59
CA ASN A 525 -39.99 -13.46 14.26
C ASN A 525 -40.06 -13.22 12.72
N PRO A 526 -40.76 -14.07 11.94
CA PRO A 526 -40.76 -13.98 10.48
C PRO A 526 -41.39 -12.70 9.92
N GLU A 527 -42.29 -12.05 10.66
CA GLU A 527 -42.89 -10.77 10.26
C GLU A 527 -41.88 -9.62 10.22
N GLN A 528 -40.87 -9.64 11.09
CA GLN A 528 -39.82 -8.62 11.13
C GLN A 528 -38.81 -8.87 10.01
N ALA A 529 -38.46 -10.14 9.76
CA ALA A 529 -37.63 -10.53 8.64
C ALA A 529 -38.26 -10.12 7.29
N ALA A 530 -39.57 -10.33 7.13
CA ALA A 530 -40.30 -9.93 5.92
C ALA A 530 -40.29 -8.41 5.72
N ARG A 531 -40.49 -7.62 6.79
CA ARG A 531 -40.44 -6.15 6.72
C ARG A 531 -39.10 -5.60 6.24
N LEU A 532 -37.99 -6.22 6.64
CA LEU A 532 -36.65 -5.84 6.16
C LEU A 532 -36.49 -6.16 4.66
N ALA A 533 -36.95 -7.33 4.22
CA ALA A 533 -36.91 -7.72 2.81
C ALA A 533 -37.78 -6.82 1.91
N ASP A 534 -38.92 -6.33 2.42
CA ASP A 534 -39.78 -5.39 1.68
C ASP A 534 -39.22 -3.97 1.66
N GLY A 535 -38.54 -3.53 2.73
CA GLY A 535 -37.84 -2.25 2.79
C GLY A 535 -36.72 -2.12 1.75
N GLU A 536 -35.94 -3.19 1.54
CA GLU A 536 -34.93 -3.30 0.47
C GLU A 536 -35.54 -3.15 -0.93
N ARG A 537 -36.69 -3.79 -1.17
CA ARG A 537 -37.40 -3.71 -2.47
C ARG A 537 -37.94 -2.31 -2.78
N HIS A 538 -38.26 -1.52 -1.76
CA HIS A 538 -38.79 -0.16 -1.94
C HIS A 538 -37.70 0.92 -1.89
N GLY A 539 -36.56 0.65 -1.26
CA GLY A 539 -35.37 1.52 -1.29
C GLY A 539 -34.62 1.50 -2.63
N ALA A 540 -34.69 0.40 -3.39
CA ALA A 540 -34.14 0.30 -4.76
C ALA A 540 -34.94 1.09 -5.81
N HIS A 541 -36.08 1.68 -5.44
CA HIS A 541 -36.89 2.56 -6.28
C HIS A 541 -37.05 3.92 -5.61
N ALA A 542 -35.99 4.74 -5.61
CA ALA A 542 -36.18 6.18 -5.47
C ALA A 542 -36.84 6.70 -6.76
N PRO A 543 -38.06 7.27 -6.71
CA PRO A 543 -38.67 7.90 -7.88
C PRO A 543 -38.06 9.28 -8.05
N GLY A 544 -37.27 9.49 -9.11
CA GLY A 544 -36.77 10.82 -9.39
C GLY A 544 -35.82 10.91 -10.57
N GLN A 545 -36.33 10.70 -11.79
CA GLN A 545 -35.91 11.40 -13.02
C GLN A 545 -36.94 11.13 -14.13
N LEU A 546 -38.10 11.81 -14.08
CA LEU A 546 -38.91 12.11 -15.25
C LEU A 546 -39.77 13.35 -14.93
N GLU A 547 -39.21 14.53 -15.20
CA GLU A 547 -39.92 15.63 -15.85
C GLU A 547 -39.04 16.19 -16.97
#